data_AF-A0A817TY79-F1
#
_entry.id   AF-A0A817TY79-F1
#
_cell.length_a   1.000
_cell.length_b   1.000
_cell.length_c   1.000
_cell.angle_alpha   90.00
_cell.angle_beta   90.00
_cell.angle_gamma   90.00
#
_symmetry.space_group_name_H-M   'P 1'
#
loop_
_entity.id
_entity.type
_entity.pdbx_description
1 polymer ?
#
loop_
_entity_poly.entity_id
_entity_poly.type
_entity_poly.pdbx_seq_one_letter_code
_entity_poly.pdbx_strand_id
1 'polypeptide(L)'
;MQMLHNELKVELMVETRAAPVRPNGDTSVAHSTTYISPPEILRSSIVSEKILEWTQSQVQNWLLEHNLRQLSRLFTGCDGRSLLHLSKYMKYCEPQQILNLLEADAVRRINESISVIELSCFHSLMHEHKKRLELAHGSHR
;
A
#
# COMPACT_ATOMS: atom_id res chain seq x y z
N MET A 1 10.86 -44.54 20.12
CA MET A 1 11.27 -43.79 18.91
C MET A 1 11.60 -42.38 19.34
N GLN A 2 12.89 -42.07 19.40
CA GLN A 2 13.42 -40.71 19.49
C GLN A 2 13.08 -39.97 18.20
N MET A 3 12.60 -38.73 18.28
CA MET A 3 12.99 -37.67 17.35
C MET A 3 13.02 -36.35 18.11
N LEU A 4 14.25 -35.87 18.29
CA LEU A 4 14.65 -34.51 18.67
C LEU A 4 14.13 -33.50 17.64
N HIS A 5 13.84 -32.26 18.05
CA HIS A 5 14.13 -31.02 17.32
C HIS A 5 13.82 -29.85 18.28
N ASN A 6 14.83 -29.39 19.03
CA ASN A 6 15.70 -28.24 18.74
C ASN A 6 15.06 -26.90 19.12
N GLU A 7 15.39 -26.47 20.34
CA GLU A 7 15.17 -25.11 20.85
C GLU A 7 16.10 -24.12 20.13
N LEU A 8 15.52 -23.05 19.56
CA LEU A 8 16.26 -21.90 19.09
C LEU A 8 16.43 -20.91 20.25
N LYS A 9 17.57 -21.00 20.95
CA LYS A 9 18.11 -19.90 21.76
C LYS A 9 18.70 -18.86 20.81
N VAL A 10 18.06 -17.70 20.72
CA VAL A 10 18.68 -16.50 20.14
C VAL A 10 19.21 -15.65 21.29
N GLU A 11 20.47 -15.88 21.65
CA GLU A 11 21.27 -14.94 22.43
C GLU A 11 21.64 -13.77 21.51
N LEU A 12 21.05 -12.60 21.76
CA LEU A 12 21.52 -11.35 21.18
C LEU A 12 22.43 -10.66 22.20
N MET A 13 23.72 -11.00 22.17
CA MET A 13 24.77 -10.20 22.78
C MET A 13 25.05 -8.99 21.87
N VAL A 14 24.66 -7.80 22.32
CA VAL A 14 25.23 -6.54 21.83
C VAL A 14 25.69 -5.76 23.04
N GLU A 15 26.95 -5.96 23.42
CA GLU A 15 27.68 -5.06 24.30
C GLU A 15 28.79 -4.41 23.48
N THR A 16 28.62 -3.11 23.19
CA THR A 16 29.76 -2.23 22.94
C THR A 16 29.54 -0.95 23.71
N ARG A 17 30.31 -0.82 24.80
CA ARG A 17 30.48 0.38 25.61
C ARG A 17 31.04 1.52 24.78
N ALA A 18 30.53 2.73 24.99
CA ALA A 18 31.28 3.96 24.81
C ALA A 18 30.96 4.92 25.97
N ALA A 19 32.03 5.44 26.57
CA ALA A 19 32.04 6.26 27.78
C ALA A 19 31.70 7.74 27.50
N PRO A 20 31.50 8.58 28.53
CA PRO A 20 30.89 9.91 28.42
C PRO A 20 31.91 11.00 28.12
N VAL A 21 31.56 11.95 27.25
CA VAL A 21 32.27 13.22 27.07
C VAL A 21 31.27 14.34 27.29
N ARG A 22 31.50 15.16 28.33
CA ARG A 22 30.85 16.47 28.53
C ARG A 22 31.80 17.60 28.06
N PRO A 23 31.43 18.87 28.24
CA PRO A 23 30.83 19.76 27.25
C PRO A 23 31.84 20.83 26.80
N ASN A 24 31.58 21.56 25.72
CA ASN A 24 32.06 22.95 25.54
C ASN A 24 31.55 23.51 24.20
N GLY A 25 31.17 24.78 24.23
CA GLY A 25 31.26 25.65 23.06
C GLY A 25 29.94 26.13 22.50
N ASP A 26 29.48 27.26 23.01
CA ASP A 26 28.50 28.14 22.39
C ASP A 26 28.86 28.46 20.94
N THR A 27 27.91 28.31 20.02
CA THR A 27 27.73 29.26 18.91
C THR A 27 26.27 29.22 18.49
N SER A 28 25.52 30.21 19.00
CA SER A 28 24.21 30.57 18.52
C SER A 28 24.33 31.05 17.07
N VAL A 29 24.03 30.17 16.12
CA VAL A 29 23.76 30.54 14.74
C VAL A 29 22.25 30.54 14.58
N ALA A 30 21.69 31.71 14.31
CA ALA A 30 20.30 31.88 13.99
C ALA A 30 19.94 31.03 12.76
N HIS A 31 19.40 29.84 12.99
CA HIS A 31 18.76 29.08 11.94
C HIS A 31 17.48 29.82 11.56
N SER A 32 17.53 30.53 10.42
CA SER A 32 16.34 30.94 9.69
C SER A 32 15.54 29.67 9.40
N THR A 33 14.56 29.37 10.24
CA THR A 33 13.56 28.34 9.97
C THR A 33 12.71 28.84 8.82
N THR A 34 13.16 28.55 7.60
CA THR A 34 12.30 28.51 6.43
C THR A 34 11.16 27.57 6.78
N TYR A 35 9.98 28.15 7.02
CA TYR A 35 8.74 27.40 7.16
C TYR A 35 8.50 26.68 5.83
N ILE A 36 8.95 25.42 5.76
CA ILE A 36 8.57 24.51 4.70
C ILE A 36 7.10 24.23 4.95
N SER A 37 6.24 24.90 4.19
CA SER A 37 4.81 24.57 4.17
C SER A 37 4.69 23.08 3.84
N PRO A 38 3.88 22.32 4.58
CA PRO A 38 3.62 20.94 4.24
C PRO A 38 3.17 20.86 2.78
N PRO A 39 3.69 19.91 1.98
CA PRO A 39 3.16 19.71 0.64
C PRO A 39 1.66 19.50 0.78
N GLU A 40 0.88 20.34 0.10
CA GLU A 40 -0.56 20.18 0.02
C GLU A 40 -0.81 18.76 -0.48
N ILE A 41 -1.28 17.90 0.43
CA ILE A 41 -1.83 16.59 0.08
C ILE A 41 -3.05 16.92 -0.75
N LEU A 42 -2.84 16.99 -2.07
CA LEU A 42 -3.87 17.21 -3.07
C LEU A 42 -4.97 16.22 -2.76
N ARG A 43 -6.09 16.78 -2.30
CA ARG A 43 -7.30 16.08 -1.93
C ARG A 43 -7.70 15.19 -3.10
N SER A 44 -7.43 13.89 -2.97
CA SER A 44 -7.96 12.81 -3.80
C SER A 44 -9.48 12.75 -3.62
N SER A 45 -10.19 13.66 -4.31
CA SER A 45 -11.63 13.86 -4.17
C SER A 45 -12.35 13.87 -5.53
N ILE A 46 -11.76 13.26 -6.56
CA ILE A 46 -12.37 13.18 -7.90
C ILE A 46 -12.24 11.76 -8.44
N VAL A 47 -12.88 10.76 -7.82
CA VAL A 47 -12.59 9.36 -8.22
C VAL A 47 -13.81 8.49 -8.50
N SER A 48 -15.03 8.94 -8.26
CA SER A 48 -16.16 8.02 -8.42
C SER A 48 -16.60 7.78 -9.85
N GLU A 49 -16.94 8.80 -10.63
CA GLU A 49 -17.35 8.56 -12.04
C GLU A 49 -16.16 8.34 -12.97
N LYS A 50 -15.00 8.91 -12.64
CA LYS A 50 -13.82 8.86 -13.49
C LYS A 50 -13.19 7.48 -13.59
N ILE A 51 -13.33 6.60 -12.59
CA ILE A 51 -12.64 5.31 -12.61
C ILE A 51 -13.08 4.44 -13.80
N LEU A 52 -14.32 4.56 -14.29
CA LEU A 52 -14.77 3.84 -15.49
C LEU A 52 -14.06 4.28 -16.78
N GLU A 53 -13.51 5.50 -16.77
CA GLU A 53 -12.80 6.13 -17.87
C GLU A 53 -11.28 6.05 -17.69
N TRP A 54 -10.81 5.52 -16.55
CA TRP A 54 -9.39 5.44 -16.28
C TRP A 54 -8.69 4.54 -17.28
N THR A 55 -7.66 5.09 -17.90
CA THR A 55 -6.71 4.35 -18.72
C THR A 55 -5.82 3.46 -17.84
N GLN A 56 -5.09 2.55 -18.49
CA GLN A 56 -4.08 1.71 -17.82
C GLN A 56 -3.02 2.55 -17.09
N SER A 57 -2.55 3.65 -17.70
CA SER A 57 -1.56 4.53 -17.07
C SER A 57 -2.11 5.23 -15.83
N GLN A 58 -3.38 5.65 -15.84
CA GLN A 58 -4.03 6.26 -14.68
C GLN A 58 -4.18 5.26 -13.53
N VAL A 59 -4.55 4.00 -13.85
CA VAL A 59 -4.58 2.91 -12.85
C VAL A 59 -3.20 2.68 -12.24
N GLN A 60 -2.16 2.57 -13.06
CA GLN A 60 -0.80 2.35 -12.56
C GLN A 60 -0.33 3.49 -11.67
N ASN A 61 -0.52 4.75 -12.10
CA ASN A 61 -0.14 5.92 -11.32
C ASN A 61 -0.89 5.94 -9.98
N TRP A 62 -2.20 5.67 -9.99
CA TRP A 62 -2.99 5.60 -8.77
C TRP A 62 -2.48 4.53 -7.79
N LEU A 63 -2.14 3.33 -8.28
CA LEU A 63 -1.57 2.28 -7.43
C LEU A 63 -0.22 2.72 -6.83
N LEU A 64 0.63 3.38 -7.62
CA LEU A 64 1.92 3.89 -7.17
C LEU A 64 1.78 5.02 -6.14
N GLU A 65 0.84 5.94 -6.33
CA GLU A 65 0.51 7.03 -5.38
C GLU A 65 0.10 6.49 -4.01
N HIS A 66 -0.54 5.32 -3.98
CA HIS A 66 -0.91 4.60 -2.75
C HIS A 66 0.15 3.60 -2.24
N ASN A 67 1.37 3.64 -2.78
CA ASN A 67 2.48 2.74 -2.44
C ASN A 67 2.20 1.24 -2.70
N LEU A 68 1.33 0.91 -3.65
CA LEU A 68 0.98 -0.47 -4.02
C LEU A 68 1.85 -0.94 -5.19
N ARG A 69 3.15 -1.12 -4.96
CA ARG A 69 4.16 -1.32 -6.01
C ARG A 69 4.12 -2.72 -6.63
N GLN A 70 3.72 -3.74 -5.88
CA GLN A 70 3.59 -5.09 -6.44
C GLN A 70 2.33 -5.16 -7.28
N LEU A 71 1.24 -4.57 -6.80
CA LEU A 71 -0.02 -4.49 -7.54
C LEU A 71 0.08 -3.64 -8.80
N SER A 72 0.83 -2.53 -8.80
CA SER A 72 1.03 -1.71 -10.01
C SER A 72 1.71 -2.49 -11.15
N ARG A 73 2.64 -3.38 -10.81
CA ARG A 73 3.30 -4.28 -11.77
C ARG A 73 2.41 -5.44 -12.18
N LEU A 74 1.69 -6.05 -11.24
CA LEU A 74 0.74 -7.13 -11.53
C LEU A 74 -0.39 -6.68 -12.47
N PHE A 75 -0.87 -5.45 -12.29
CA PHE A 75 -1.99 -4.86 -13.02
C PHE A 75 -1.57 -3.98 -14.21
N THR A 76 -0.40 -4.24 -14.80
CA THR A 76 0.17 -3.45 -15.92
C THR A 76 -0.72 -3.35 -17.18
N GLY A 77 -1.74 -4.18 -17.33
CA GLY A 77 -2.71 -4.12 -18.44
C GLY A 77 -4.14 -3.76 -18.02
N CYS A 78 -4.36 -3.41 -16.75
CA CYS A 78 -5.68 -3.18 -16.21
C CYS A 78 -6.06 -1.70 -16.35
N ASP A 79 -7.22 -1.45 -16.95
CA ASP A 79 -7.90 -0.17 -16.94
C ASP A 79 -8.87 -0.09 -15.75
N GLY A 80 -9.51 1.07 -15.54
CA GLY A 80 -10.39 1.20 -14.38
C GLY A 80 -11.67 0.37 -14.45
N ARG A 81 -12.12 -0.04 -15.66
CA ARG A 81 -13.19 -1.06 -15.82
C ARG A 81 -12.75 -2.41 -15.29
N SER A 82 -11.49 -2.79 -15.54
CA SER A 82 -10.88 -4.02 -15.01
C SER A 82 -10.85 -3.99 -13.47
N LEU A 83 -10.47 -2.86 -12.87
CA LEU A 83 -10.48 -2.70 -11.40
C LEU A 83 -11.90 -2.83 -10.82
N LEU A 84 -12.91 -2.26 -11.48
CA LEU A 84 -14.30 -2.39 -11.03
C LEU A 84 -14.83 -3.81 -11.15
N HIS A 85 -14.45 -4.55 -12.19
CA HIS A 85 -14.79 -5.98 -12.27
C HIS A 85 -14.09 -6.77 -11.17
N LEU A 86 -12.81 -6.51 -10.94
CA LEU A 86 -12.05 -7.15 -9.86
C LEU A 86 -12.69 -6.89 -8.49
N SER A 87 -13.11 -5.65 -8.19
CA SER A 87 -13.77 -5.35 -6.92
C SER A 87 -15.13 -6.03 -6.76
N LYS A 88 -15.87 -6.25 -7.86
CA LYS A 88 -17.08 -7.07 -7.84
C LYS A 88 -16.75 -8.52 -7.48
N TYR A 89 -15.73 -9.12 -8.09
CA TYR A 89 -15.28 -10.46 -7.69
C TYR A 89 -14.85 -10.50 -6.23
N MET A 90 -14.15 -9.47 -5.76
CA MET A 90 -13.75 -9.33 -4.35
C MET A 90 -14.90 -9.29 -3.35
N LYS A 91 -16.09 -8.85 -3.79
CA LYS A 91 -17.28 -8.86 -2.95
C LYS A 91 -17.87 -10.27 -2.77
N TYR A 92 -17.74 -11.15 -3.76
CA TYR A 92 -18.45 -12.43 -3.80
C TYR A 92 -17.57 -13.64 -3.54
N CYS A 93 -16.25 -13.50 -3.69
CA CYS A 93 -15.31 -14.57 -3.43
C CYS A 93 -14.76 -14.49 -1.99
N GLU A 94 -14.44 -15.65 -1.43
CA GLU A 94 -13.76 -15.72 -0.14
C GLU A 94 -12.40 -15.02 -0.24
N PRO A 95 -12.02 -14.15 0.73
CA PRO A 95 -10.77 -13.39 0.67
C PRO A 95 -9.55 -14.27 0.39
N GLN A 96 -9.49 -15.44 1.02
CA GLN A 96 -8.39 -16.39 0.85
C GLN A 96 -8.26 -16.90 -0.60
N GLN A 97 -9.37 -17.11 -1.31
CA GLN A 97 -9.33 -17.57 -2.69
C GLN A 97 -8.74 -16.50 -3.61
N ILE A 98 -9.08 -15.24 -3.36
CA ILE A 98 -8.57 -14.10 -4.14
C ILE A 98 -7.09 -13.89 -3.89
N LEU A 99 -6.68 -13.96 -2.61
CA LEU A 99 -5.28 -13.91 -2.22
C LEU A 99 -4.49 -15.00 -2.97
N ASN A 100 -4.96 -16.25 -2.92
CA ASN A 100 -4.30 -17.38 -3.59
C ASN A 100 -4.23 -17.19 -5.12
N LEU A 101 -5.30 -16.68 -5.75
CA LEU A 101 -5.33 -16.42 -7.19
C LEU A 101 -4.35 -15.32 -7.58
N LEU A 102 -4.35 -14.21 -6.84
CA LEU A 102 -3.44 -13.09 -7.10
C LEU A 102 -1.99 -13.49 -6.83
N GLU A 103 -1.72 -14.23 -5.75
CA GLU A 103 -0.39 -14.73 -5.43
C GLU A 103 0.15 -15.66 -6.52
N ALA A 104 -0.65 -16.63 -6.97
CA ALA A 104 -0.27 -17.50 -8.09
C ALA A 104 0.05 -16.70 -9.35
N ASP A 105 -0.73 -15.66 -9.64
CA ASP A 105 -0.51 -14.83 -10.82
C ASP A 105 0.71 -13.90 -10.69
N ALA A 106 0.98 -13.41 -9.49
CA ALA A 106 2.16 -12.59 -9.22
C ALA A 106 3.45 -13.41 -9.30
N VAL A 107 3.48 -14.60 -8.71
CA VAL A 107 4.63 -15.52 -8.85
C VAL A 107 4.86 -15.83 -10.33
N ARG A 108 3.79 -16.09 -11.09
CA ARG A 108 3.89 -16.40 -12.52
C ARG A 108 4.35 -15.23 -13.39
N ARG A 109 3.84 -14.02 -13.16
CA ARG A 109 4.00 -12.87 -14.08
C ARG A 109 5.09 -11.90 -13.68
N ILE A 110 5.31 -11.72 -12.38
CA ILE A 110 6.27 -10.74 -11.85
C ILE A 110 7.33 -11.40 -10.95
N ASN A 111 7.27 -12.73 -10.76
CA ASN A 111 8.19 -13.50 -9.94
C ASN A 111 8.30 -13.00 -8.49
N GLU A 112 7.16 -12.59 -7.93
CA GLU A 112 7.07 -12.10 -6.55
C GLU A 112 5.85 -12.65 -5.85
N SER A 113 6.00 -12.93 -4.55
CA SER A 113 4.87 -13.11 -3.63
C SER A 113 4.23 -11.76 -3.34
N ILE A 114 2.90 -11.68 -3.36
CA ILE A 114 2.23 -10.43 -3.01
C ILE A 114 2.19 -10.24 -1.50
N SER A 115 2.53 -9.04 -1.05
CA SER A 115 2.34 -8.61 0.31
C SER A 115 0.85 -8.59 0.68
N VAL A 116 0.49 -9.33 1.73
CA VAL A 116 -0.84 -9.29 2.35
C VAL A 116 -1.21 -7.88 2.80
N ILE A 117 -0.22 -7.05 3.15
CA ILE A 117 -0.42 -5.65 3.53
C ILE A 117 -0.87 -4.83 2.30
N GLU A 118 -0.17 -4.95 1.16
CA GLU A 118 -0.57 -4.25 -0.07
C GLU A 118 -1.99 -4.67 -0.51
N LEU A 119 -2.32 -5.96 -0.40
CA LEU A 119 -3.66 -6.46 -0.74
C LEU A 119 -4.75 -5.91 0.18
N SER A 120 -4.48 -5.83 1.48
CA SER A 120 -5.42 -5.26 2.45
C SER A 120 -5.65 -3.77 2.21
N CYS A 121 -4.60 -3.02 1.88
CA CYS A 121 -4.69 -1.62 1.49
C CYS A 121 -5.50 -1.44 0.20
N PHE A 122 -5.23 -2.24 -0.83
CA PHE A 122 -5.97 -2.21 -2.08
C PHE A 122 -7.47 -2.48 -1.88
N HIS A 123 -7.82 -3.52 -1.11
CA HIS A 123 -9.21 -3.86 -0.82
C HIS A 123 -9.94 -2.70 -0.13
N SER A 124 -9.30 -2.04 0.83
CA SER A 124 -9.84 -0.88 1.54
C SER A 124 -10.10 0.29 0.59
N LEU A 125 -9.15 0.59 -0.30
CA LEU A 125 -9.28 1.65 -1.30
C LEU A 125 -10.43 1.39 -2.28
N MET A 126 -10.58 0.15 -2.76
CA MET A 126 -11.69 -0.21 -3.65
C MET A 126 -13.05 -0.09 -2.97
N HIS A 127 -13.13 -0.45 -1.68
CA HIS A 127 -14.35 -0.27 -0.90
C HIS A 127 -14.70 1.21 -0.69
N GLU A 128 -13.70 2.05 -0.42
CA GLU A 128 -13.87 3.49 -0.31
C GLU A 128 -14.36 4.13 -1.62
N HIS A 129 -13.76 3.76 -2.76
CA HIS A 129 -14.19 4.24 -4.07
C HIS A 129 -15.65 3.89 -4.37
N LYS A 130 -16.05 2.67 -4.04
CA LYS A 130 -17.42 2.22 -4.22
C LYS A 130 -18.38 3.03 -3.33
N LYS A 131 -18.07 3.24 -2.06
CA LYS A 131 -18.90 4.02 -1.14
C LYS A 131 -19.09 5.46 -1.63
N ARG A 132 -18.01 6.09 -2.12
CA ARG A 132 -18.07 7.44 -2.71
C ARG A 132 -18.96 7.49 -3.95
N LEU A 133 -18.97 6.41 -4.76
CA LEU A 133 -19.80 6.32 -5.96
C LEU A 133 -21.28 6.25 -5.58
N GLU A 134 -21.62 5.41 -4.61
CA GLU A 134 -23.00 5.26 -4.14
C GLU A 134 -23.54 6.57 -3.54
N LEU A 135 -22.70 7.33 -2.81
CA LEU A 135 -23.07 8.64 -2.26
C LEU A 135 -23.29 9.70 -3.36
N ALA A 136 -22.48 9.71 -4.41
CA ALA A 136 -22.64 10.64 -5.53
C ALA A 136 -23.96 10.39 -6.29
N HIS A 137 -24.38 9.13 -6.44
CA HIS A 137 -25.61 8.75 -7.14
C HIS A 137 -26.87 8.83 -6.24
N GLY A 138 -26.70 8.79 -4.93
CA GLY A 138 -27.80 8.89 -3.95
C GLY A 138 -28.35 10.29 -3.73
N SER A 139 -27.74 11.34 -4.30
CA SER A 139 -28.11 12.74 -4.06
C SER A 139 -29.24 13.28 -4.98
N HIS A 140 -29.88 12.42 -5.79
CA HIS A 140 -30.95 12.80 -6.74
C HIS A 140 -32.29 12.08 -6.49
N ARG A 141 -32.67 11.82 -5.23
CA ARG A 141 -34.02 11.35 -4.88
C ARG A 141 -34.67 12.24 -3.85
#